data_AF-A0A520UJ31-F1
#
_entry.id   AF-A0A520UJ31-F1
#
_cell.length_a   1.000
_cell.length_b   1.000
_cell.length_c   1.000
_cell.angle_alpha   90.00
_cell.angle_beta   90.00
_cell.angle_gamma   90.00
#
_symmetry.space_group_name_H-M   'P 1'
#
loop_
_entity.id
_entity.type
_entity.pdbx_description
1 polymer ?
#
loop_
_entity_poly.entity_id
_entity_poly.type
_entity_poly.pdbx_seq_one_letter_code
_entity_poly.pdbx_strand_id
1 'polypeptide(L)'
;MKENLYIKNMVCDRCVFSVNRVLDDLNMRYEYISLGEYLVDIKNNAHLYQLKSELKKLGFDLIGDKKKIICSKIKSILIDVISNDILENNSISSILLKNFNYSYNHLSKIFKSSENISIEKYFLKLKIEKIKEYLSYDELSVKEISYKLNYNSVSHLSNHFKKATGFSPSKYKKNNFKRVGLNLND
;
A
#
# COMPACT_ATOMS: atom_id res chain seq x y z
N MET A 1 27.16 11.27 4.52
CA MET A 1 26.96 10.56 3.24
C MET A 1 25.47 10.49 3.00
N LYS A 2 24.99 10.80 1.79
CA LYS A 2 23.55 10.69 1.51
C LYS A 2 23.15 9.23 1.41
N GLU A 3 22.19 8.82 2.22
CA GLU A 3 21.63 7.48 2.25
C GLU A 3 20.11 7.51 2.03
N ASN A 4 19.62 6.54 1.28
CA ASN A 4 18.18 6.33 1.14
C ASN A 4 17.64 5.67 2.41
N LEU A 5 16.86 6.43 3.17
CA LEU A 5 16.11 5.97 4.32
C LEU A 5 14.67 5.71 3.93
N TYR A 6 14.13 4.65 4.53
CA TYR A 6 12.76 4.24 4.26
C TYR A 6 12.05 4.00 5.57
N ILE A 7 10.84 4.53 5.67
CA ILE A 7 10.12 4.68 6.93
C ILE A 7 8.74 4.02 6.79
N LYS A 8 8.47 3.02 7.65
CA LYS A 8 7.17 2.33 7.73
C LYS A 8 6.17 3.12 8.60
N ASN A 9 4.90 2.72 8.47
CA ASN A 9 3.75 3.27 9.20
C ASN A 9 3.41 4.72 8.83
N MET A 10 3.89 5.19 7.67
CA MET A 10 3.44 6.43 7.04
C MET A 10 2.23 6.14 6.14
N VAL A 11 1.19 6.97 6.25
CA VAL A 11 -0.10 6.72 5.55
C VAL A 11 -0.72 7.98 4.95
N CYS A 12 -0.30 9.17 5.37
CA CYS A 12 -0.84 10.44 4.90
C CYS A 12 0.18 11.57 5.07
N ASP A 13 -0.14 12.76 4.54
CA ASP A 13 0.73 13.95 4.61
C ASP A 13 1.07 14.37 6.04
N ARG A 14 0.20 14.07 7.02
CA ARG A 14 0.52 14.30 8.44
C ARG A 14 1.71 13.47 8.90
N CYS A 15 1.88 12.25 8.37
CA CYS A 15 3.06 11.43 8.66
C CYS A 15 4.32 12.04 8.05
N VAL A 16 4.22 12.59 6.83
CA VAL A 16 5.33 13.31 6.16
C VAL A 16 5.76 14.50 7.03
N PHE A 17 4.80 15.32 7.47
CA PHE A 17 5.07 16.45 8.37
C PHE A 17 5.77 16.02 9.66
N SER A 18 5.27 14.97 10.32
CA SER A 18 5.88 14.46 11.56
C SER A 18 7.32 13.98 11.36
N VAL A 19 7.60 13.29 10.25
CA VAL A 19 8.95 12.80 9.93
C VAL A 19 9.89 13.96 9.60
N ASN A 20 9.45 14.93 8.80
CA ASN A 20 10.22 16.14 8.47
C ASN A 20 10.64 16.88 9.74
N ARG A 21 9.70 17.09 10.66
CA ARG A 21 9.98 17.73 11.95
C ARG A 21 11.06 16.99 12.74
N VAL A 22 11.04 15.66 12.79
CA VAL A 22 12.10 14.88 13.45
C VAL A 22 13.46 15.09 12.78
N LEU A 23 13.50 15.11 11.45
CA LEU A 23 14.74 15.34 10.71
C LEU A 23 15.28 16.76 10.92
N ASP A 24 14.39 17.76 10.96
CA ASP A 24 14.72 19.16 11.25
C ASP A 24 15.24 19.32 12.69
N ASP A 25 14.56 18.74 13.68
CA ASP A 25 14.94 18.77 15.10
C ASP A 25 16.32 18.12 15.33
N LEU A 26 16.67 17.11 14.52
CA LEU A 26 17.98 16.46 14.52
C LEU A 26 19.03 17.17 13.65
N ASN A 27 18.70 18.31 13.04
CA ASN A 27 19.55 19.06 12.11
C ASN A 27 20.11 18.20 10.97
N MET A 28 19.30 17.27 10.46
CA MET A 28 19.66 16.39 9.34
C MET A 28 19.20 17.02 8.02
N ARG A 29 20.09 17.08 7.03
CA ARG A 29 19.69 17.49 5.67
C ARG A 29 19.00 16.32 4.99
N TYR A 30 17.86 16.56 4.38
CA TYR A 30 17.10 15.53 3.67
C TYR A 30 16.43 16.06 2.39
N GLU A 31 16.02 15.12 1.56
CA GLU A 31 15.15 15.32 0.41
C GLU A 31 14.02 14.29 0.48
N TYR A 32 12.78 14.76 0.47
CA TYR A 32 11.60 13.90 0.41
C TYR A 32 11.40 13.42 -1.03
N ILE A 33 11.39 12.10 -1.23
CA ILE A 33 11.23 11.51 -2.56
C ILE A 33 9.78 11.09 -2.77
N SER A 34 9.23 10.32 -1.83
CA SER A 34 7.84 9.85 -1.85
C SER A 34 7.44 9.31 -0.47
N LEU A 35 6.17 8.93 -0.29
CA LEU A 35 5.66 8.50 1.01
C LEU A 35 6.49 7.33 1.59
N GLY A 36 7.19 7.59 2.68
CA GLY A 36 8.07 6.59 3.30
C GLY A 36 9.47 6.47 2.70
N GLU A 37 9.90 7.39 1.83
CA GLU A 37 11.21 7.38 1.17
C GLU A 37 11.89 8.77 1.25
N TYR A 38 13.06 8.80 1.87
CA TYR A 38 13.86 10.01 2.08
C TYR A 38 15.30 9.76 1.68
N LEU A 39 15.93 10.74 1.03
CA LEU A 39 17.38 10.79 0.88
C LEU A 39 17.94 11.68 1.99
N VAL A 40 18.66 11.10 2.96
CA VAL A 40 19.10 11.81 4.17
C VAL A 40 20.63 11.81 4.27
N ASP A 41 21.23 12.94 4.63
CA ASP A 41 22.67 13.01 4.91
C ASP A 41 22.98 12.49 6.31
N ILE A 42 23.49 11.26 6.36
CA ILE A 42 23.88 10.59 7.61
C ILE A 42 25.36 10.85 7.84
N LYS A 43 25.68 11.54 8.94
CA LYS A 43 27.06 11.86 9.31
C LYS A 43 27.78 10.69 9.95
N ASN A 44 27.09 9.93 10.80
CA ASN A 44 27.63 8.79 11.53
C ASN A 44 26.52 7.88 12.07
N ASN A 45 26.92 6.75 12.65
CA ASN A 45 25.99 5.78 13.25
C ASN A 45 25.19 6.38 14.43
N ALA A 46 25.77 7.29 15.22
CA ALA A 46 25.06 7.90 16.35
C ALA A 46 23.84 8.72 15.89
N HIS A 47 23.98 9.49 14.80
CA HIS A 47 22.86 10.19 14.16
C HIS A 47 21.77 9.22 13.68
N LEU A 48 22.17 8.11 13.06
CA LEU A 48 21.21 7.10 12.60
C LEU A 48 20.47 6.44 13.78
N TYR A 49 21.16 6.16 14.89
CA TYR A 49 20.53 5.64 16.10
C TYR A 49 19.55 6.64 16.73
N GLN A 50 19.93 7.92 16.81
CA GLN A 50 19.04 8.98 17.31
C GLN A 50 17.80 9.11 16.43
N LEU A 51 17.97 9.20 15.11
CA LEU A 51 16.86 9.24 14.17
C LEU A 51 15.92 8.04 14.32
N LYS A 52 16.48 6.83 14.42
CA LYS A 52 15.70 5.61 14.65
C LYS A 52 14.91 5.67 15.95
N SER A 53 15.50 6.21 17.02
CA SER A 53 14.84 6.38 18.31
C SER A 53 13.67 7.35 18.22
N GLU A 54 13.89 8.55 17.66
CA GLU A 54 12.85 9.58 17.57
C GLU A 54 11.69 9.16 16.67
N LEU A 55 11.99 8.55 15.51
CA LEU A 55 10.96 8.00 14.63
C LEU A 55 10.13 6.91 15.33
N LYS A 56 10.78 6.05 16.12
CA LYS A 56 10.09 4.98 16.85
C LYS A 56 9.15 5.50 17.92
N LYS A 57 9.48 6.62 18.59
CA LYS A 57 8.57 7.29 19.56
C LYS A 57 7.26 7.73 18.92
N LEU A 58 7.30 8.07 17.63
CA LEU A 58 6.14 8.47 16.84
C LEU A 58 5.44 7.30 16.13
N GLY A 59 5.89 6.06 16.38
CA GLY A 59 5.34 4.85 15.77
C GLY A 59 5.88 4.53 14.37
N PHE A 60 6.94 5.20 13.93
CA PHE A 60 7.58 4.95 12.65
C PHE A 60 8.79 4.02 12.78
N ASP A 61 9.01 3.15 11.79
CA ASP A 61 10.14 2.23 11.77
C ASP A 61 11.06 2.49 10.56
N LEU A 62 12.35 2.71 10.81
CA LEU A 62 13.37 2.73 9.76
C LEU A 62 13.63 1.31 9.23
N ILE A 63 13.49 1.16 7.93
CA ILE A 63 13.71 -0.08 7.21
C ILE A 63 15.16 -0.13 6.73
N GLY A 64 16.00 -0.97 7.35
CA GLY A 64 17.36 -1.22 6.89
C GLY A 64 17.50 -2.23 5.75
N ASP A 65 16.43 -2.94 5.38
CA ASP A 65 16.44 -4.02 4.38
C ASP A 65 15.79 -3.60 3.05
N LYS A 66 16.58 -3.52 1.98
CA LYS A 66 16.14 -3.22 0.61
C LYS A 66 14.93 -4.07 0.16
N LYS A 67 14.79 -5.31 0.64
CA LYS A 67 13.63 -6.16 0.31
C LYS A 67 12.33 -5.63 0.92
N LYS A 68 12.38 -5.21 2.19
CA LYS A 68 11.21 -4.64 2.88
C LYS A 68 10.77 -3.32 2.26
N ILE A 69 11.74 -2.54 1.76
CA ILE A 69 11.53 -1.29 1.04
C ILE A 69 10.76 -1.52 -0.26
N ILE A 70 11.28 -2.41 -1.10
CA ILE A 70 10.65 -2.79 -2.36
C ILE A 70 9.22 -3.29 -2.07
N CYS A 71 9.05 -4.10 -1.03
CA CYS A 71 7.74 -4.58 -0.62
C CYS A 71 6.79 -3.44 -0.20
N SER A 72 7.23 -2.51 0.66
CA SER A 72 6.45 -1.34 1.06
C SER A 72 6.06 -0.47 -0.13
N LYS A 73 6.99 -0.23 -1.06
CA LYS A 73 6.73 0.56 -2.27
C LYS A 73 5.74 -0.14 -3.21
N ILE A 74 5.85 -1.45 -3.39
CA ILE A 74 4.83 -2.24 -4.11
C ILE A 74 3.46 -2.05 -3.45
N LYS A 75 3.34 -2.20 -2.13
CA LYS A 75 2.06 -2.00 -1.44
C LYS A 75 1.49 -0.60 -1.65
N SER A 76 2.32 0.44 -1.52
CA SER A 76 1.91 1.83 -1.72
C SER A 76 1.35 2.05 -3.13
N ILE A 77 2.05 1.56 -4.16
CA ILE A 77 1.58 1.67 -5.55
C ILE A 77 0.25 0.95 -5.74
N LEU A 78 0.08 -0.25 -5.18
CA LEU A 78 -1.17 -1.01 -5.30
C LEU A 78 -2.35 -0.33 -4.60
N ILE A 79 -2.11 0.28 -3.44
CA ILE A 79 -3.11 1.05 -2.69
C ILE A 79 -3.51 2.31 -3.48
N ASP A 80 -2.53 3.02 -4.03
CA ASP A 80 -2.75 4.22 -4.82
C ASP A 80 -3.59 3.94 -6.07
N VAL A 81 -3.23 2.87 -6.81
CA VAL A 81 -3.97 2.41 -7.99
C VAL A 81 -5.45 2.11 -7.67
N ILE A 82 -5.73 1.50 -6.52
CA ILE A 82 -7.10 1.16 -6.10
C ILE A 82 -7.85 2.37 -5.56
N SER A 83 -7.16 3.30 -4.90
CA SER A 83 -7.78 4.47 -4.27
C SER A 83 -8.18 5.53 -5.30
N ASN A 84 -7.36 5.69 -6.33
CA ASN A 84 -7.53 6.68 -7.40
C ASN A 84 -8.16 6.09 -8.68
N ASP A 85 -8.68 4.85 -8.64
CA ASP A 85 -9.34 4.17 -9.76
C ASP A 85 -8.53 4.10 -11.07
N ILE A 86 -7.20 3.99 -10.95
CA ILE A 86 -6.24 4.02 -12.08
C ILE A 86 -6.17 2.65 -12.80
N LEU A 87 -7.21 1.83 -12.69
CA LEU A 87 -7.21 0.46 -13.23
C LEU A 87 -7.65 0.35 -14.69
N GLU A 88 -8.11 1.44 -15.28
CA GLU A 88 -8.50 1.46 -16.68
C GLU A 88 -7.29 1.10 -17.57
N ASN A 89 -7.38 -0.07 -18.21
CA ASN A 89 -6.51 -0.57 -19.27
C ASN A 89 -5.05 -0.94 -18.94
N ASN A 90 -4.63 -0.95 -17.66
CA ASN A 90 -3.27 -1.33 -17.29
C ASN A 90 -3.22 -2.58 -16.39
N SER A 91 -2.27 -3.48 -16.65
CA SER A 91 -2.01 -4.62 -15.75
C SER A 91 -1.17 -4.17 -14.56
N ILE A 92 -1.33 -4.83 -13.40
CA ILE A 92 -0.48 -4.58 -12.22
C ILE A 92 1.00 -4.75 -12.56
N SER A 93 1.32 -5.74 -13.39
CA SER A 93 2.69 -5.98 -13.84
C SER A 93 3.25 -4.78 -14.60
N SER A 94 2.50 -4.18 -15.53
CA SER A 94 2.97 -3.01 -16.28
C SER A 94 3.12 -1.80 -15.37
N ILE A 95 2.21 -1.60 -14.42
CA ILE A 95 2.28 -0.52 -13.42
C ILE A 95 3.54 -0.68 -12.57
N LEU A 96 3.82 -1.86 -12.03
CA LEU A 96 5.00 -2.08 -11.21
C LEU A 96 6.29 -1.93 -12.02
N LEU A 97 6.36 -2.47 -13.25
CA LEU A 97 7.55 -2.33 -14.10
C LEU A 97 7.87 -0.88 -14.48
N LYS A 98 6.87 0.01 -14.54
CA LYS A 98 7.10 1.46 -14.74
C LYS A 98 7.71 2.15 -13.52
N ASN A 99 7.54 1.59 -12.33
CA ASN A 99 7.96 2.18 -11.06
C ASN A 99 9.25 1.57 -10.49
N PHE A 100 9.78 0.52 -11.13
CA PHE A 100 10.94 -0.21 -10.65
C PHE A 100 11.87 -0.61 -11.80
N ASN A 101 13.18 -0.48 -11.60
CA ASN A 101 14.21 -1.00 -12.49
C ASN A 101 14.49 -2.50 -12.26
N TYR A 102 13.43 -3.28 -11.98
CA TYR A 102 13.52 -4.72 -11.69
C TYR A 102 12.52 -5.50 -12.55
N SER A 103 12.84 -6.77 -12.84
CA SER A 103 11.86 -7.66 -13.46
C SER A 103 10.71 -7.99 -12.50
N TYR A 104 9.53 -8.25 -13.06
CA TYR A 104 8.36 -8.64 -12.26
C TYR A 104 8.62 -9.89 -11.43
N ASN A 105 9.36 -10.86 -11.98
CA ASN A 105 9.75 -12.08 -11.27
C ASN A 105 10.59 -11.78 -10.02
N HIS A 106 11.47 -10.78 -10.08
CA HIS A 106 12.26 -10.36 -8.92
C HIS A 106 11.38 -9.71 -7.85
N LEU A 107 10.51 -8.78 -8.25
CA LEU A 107 9.56 -8.11 -7.37
C LEU A 107 8.63 -9.13 -6.69
N SER A 108 8.10 -10.08 -7.45
CA SER A 108 7.21 -11.14 -6.97
C SER A 108 7.88 -12.04 -5.93
N LYS A 109 9.14 -12.43 -6.16
CA LYS A 109 9.93 -13.21 -5.18
C LYS A 109 10.16 -12.42 -3.89
N ILE A 110 10.57 -11.16 -3.98
CA ILE A 110 10.78 -10.29 -2.81
C ILE A 110 9.48 -10.15 -2.03
N PHE A 111 8.40 -9.80 -2.70
CA PHE A 111 7.10 -9.59 -2.05
C PHE A 111 6.61 -10.86 -1.37
N LYS A 112 6.64 -12.00 -2.06
CA LYS A 112 6.23 -13.30 -1.50
C LYS A 112 7.07 -13.70 -0.28
N SER A 113 8.39 -13.44 -0.30
CA SER A 113 9.24 -13.71 0.87
C SER A 113 8.98 -12.78 2.06
N SER A 114 8.50 -11.55 1.81
CA SER A 114 8.24 -10.57 2.86
C SER A 114 6.83 -10.72 3.46
N GLU A 115 5.84 -11.06 2.63
CA GLU A 115 4.42 -10.99 2.98
C GLU A 115 3.73 -12.36 3.04
N ASN A 116 4.45 -13.44 2.70
CA ASN A 116 3.92 -14.81 2.61
C ASN A 116 2.74 -14.99 1.63
N ILE A 117 2.42 -13.98 0.83
CA ILE A 117 1.39 -14.00 -0.21
C ILE A 117 1.93 -13.36 -1.49
N SER A 118 1.34 -13.70 -2.64
CA SER A 118 1.74 -13.07 -3.90
C SER A 118 1.18 -11.66 -4.03
N ILE A 119 1.80 -10.87 -4.92
CA ILE A 119 1.36 -9.51 -5.27
C ILE A 119 -0.11 -9.54 -5.74
N GLU A 120 -0.47 -10.50 -6.58
CA GLU A 120 -1.82 -10.66 -7.12
C GLU A 120 -2.82 -10.99 -6.01
N LYS A 121 -2.48 -11.88 -5.08
CA LYS A 121 -3.35 -12.20 -3.94
C LYS A 121 -3.54 -11.00 -3.03
N TYR A 122 -2.48 -10.24 -2.75
CA TYR A 122 -2.59 -9.01 -1.96
C TYR A 122 -3.48 -7.98 -2.66
N PHE A 123 -3.30 -7.80 -3.97
CA PHE A 123 -4.12 -6.88 -4.76
C PHE A 123 -5.60 -7.28 -4.81
N LEU A 124 -5.89 -8.58 -4.91
CA LEU A 124 -7.25 -9.09 -4.81
C LEU A 124 -7.88 -8.78 -3.45
N LYS A 125 -7.14 -8.87 -2.34
CA LYS A 125 -7.63 -8.44 -1.01
C LYS A 125 -7.99 -6.96 -1.01
N LEU A 126 -7.14 -6.09 -1.55
CA LEU A 126 -7.43 -4.66 -1.66
C LEU A 126 -8.69 -4.39 -2.52
N LYS A 127 -8.87 -5.11 -3.63
CA LYS A 127 -10.09 -5.01 -4.45
C LYS A 127 -11.34 -5.39 -3.66
N ILE A 128 -11.29 -6.42 -2.82
CA ILE A 128 -12.43 -6.80 -1.97
C ILE A 128 -12.81 -5.64 -1.03
N GLU A 129 -11.84 -5.01 -0.39
CA GLU A 129 -12.11 -3.86 0.48
C GLU A 129 -12.68 -2.67 -0.28
N LYS A 130 -12.18 -2.40 -1.48
CA LYS A 130 -12.73 -1.33 -2.33
C LYS A 130 -14.16 -1.63 -2.79
N ILE A 131 -14.48 -2.90 -3.08
CA ILE A 131 -15.87 -3.30 -3.38
C ILE A 131 -16.76 -3.06 -2.17
N LYS A 132 -16.33 -3.46 -0.96
CA LYS A 132 -17.12 -3.21 0.27
C LYS A 132 -17.37 -1.70 0.46
N GLU A 133 -16.35 -0.89 0.23
CA GLU A 133 -16.46 0.57 0.27
C GLU A 133 -17.51 1.10 -0.74
N TYR A 134 -17.42 0.70 -2.01
CA TYR A 134 -18.41 1.12 -3.01
C TYR A 134 -19.83 0.66 -2.71
N LEU A 135 -19.99 -0.57 -2.20
CA LEU A 135 -21.31 -1.08 -1.81
C LEU A 135 -21.87 -0.33 -0.60
N SER A 136 -21.02 0.22 0.28
CA SER A 136 -21.45 0.96 1.47
C SER A 136 -21.96 2.37 1.16
N TYR A 137 -21.48 2.99 0.07
CA TYR A 137 -21.99 4.29 -0.39
C TYR A 137 -23.30 4.16 -1.17
N ASP A 138 -23.66 2.96 -1.64
CA ASP A 138 -24.88 2.66 -2.42
C ASP A 138 -24.96 3.36 -3.80
N GLU A 139 -24.03 4.25 -4.15
CA GLU A 139 -24.04 5.03 -5.39
C GLU A 139 -23.76 4.22 -6.66
N LEU A 140 -23.08 3.08 -6.56
CA LEU A 140 -22.71 2.25 -7.70
C LEU A 140 -23.45 0.91 -7.73
N SER A 141 -23.83 0.48 -8.93
CA SER A 141 -24.28 -0.87 -9.22
C SER A 141 -23.10 -1.85 -9.25
N VAL A 142 -23.38 -3.14 -9.03
CA VAL A 142 -22.36 -4.20 -9.10
C VAL A 142 -21.71 -4.26 -10.51
N LYS A 143 -22.44 -3.87 -11.55
CA LYS A 143 -21.94 -3.78 -12.93
C LYS A 143 -20.92 -2.65 -13.08
N GLU A 144 -21.21 -1.47 -12.56
CA GLU A 144 -20.28 -0.32 -12.58
C GLU A 144 -19.03 -0.61 -11.75
N ILE A 145 -19.18 -1.21 -10.57
CA ILE A 145 -18.04 -1.61 -9.74
C ILE A 145 -17.15 -2.63 -10.49
N SER A 146 -17.75 -3.57 -11.21
CA SER A 146 -17.03 -4.55 -12.04
C SER A 146 -16.18 -3.87 -13.11
N TYR A 147 -16.75 -2.86 -13.78
CA TYR A 147 -16.05 -2.09 -14.81
C TYR A 147 -14.90 -1.29 -14.19
N LYS A 148 -15.19 -0.51 -13.13
CA LYS A 148 -14.25 0.39 -12.46
C LYS A 148 -13.04 -0.34 -11.85
N LEU A 149 -13.25 -1.55 -11.33
CA LEU A 149 -12.18 -2.39 -10.79
C LEU A 149 -11.60 -3.36 -11.83
N ASN A 150 -11.90 -3.17 -13.12
CA ASN A 150 -11.36 -3.94 -14.24
C ASN A 150 -11.48 -5.46 -14.03
N TYR A 151 -12.70 -5.93 -13.75
CA TYR A 151 -13.06 -7.34 -13.76
C TYR A 151 -13.61 -7.75 -15.12
N ASN A 152 -13.17 -8.91 -15.63
CA ASN A 152 -13.62 -9.45 -16.92
C ASN A 152 -15.15 -9.65 -17.02
N SER A 153 -15.83 -9.82 -15.89
CA SER A 153 -17.29 -9.90 -15.84
C SER A 153 -17.84 -9.64 -14.43
N VAL A 154 -19.12 -9.25 -14.38
CA VAL A 154 -19.88 -9.14 -13.12
C VAL A 154 -19.90 -10.47 -12.35
N SER A 155 -19.91 -11.60 -13.07
CA SER A 155 -19.85 -12.93 -12.49
C SER A 155 -18.49 -13.20 -11.82
N HIS A 156 -17.38 -12.82 -12.47
CA HIS A 156 -16.05 -12.92 -11.87
C HIS A 156 -15.94 -12.10 -10.58
N LEU A 157 -16.41 -10.84 -10.60
CA LEU A 157 -16.45 -10.02 -9.40
C LEU A 157 -17.29 -10.69 -8.30
N SER A 158 -18.50 -11.13 -8.64
CA SER A 158 -19.44 -11.70 -7.67
C SER A 158 -18.92 -12.98 -7.02
N ASN A 159 -18.31 -13.87 -7.81
CA ASN A 159 -17.70 -15.10 -7.32
C ASN A 159 -16.49 -14.82 -6.43
N HIS A 160 -15.63 -13.87 -6.83
CA HIS A 160 -14.47 -13.48 -6.02
C HIS A 160 -14.91 -12.87 -4.69
N PHE A 161 -15.88 -11.95 -4.72
CA PHE A 161 -16.41 -11.29 -3.52
C PHE A 161 -17.10 -12.29 -2.57
N LYS A 162 -17.89 -13.22 -3.11
CA LYS A 162 -18.53 -14.27 -2.31
C LYS A 162 -17.52 -15.21 -1.67
N LYS A 163 -16.45 -15.59 -2.37
CA LYS A 163 -15.38 -16.40 -1.79
C LYS A 163 -14.68 -15.69 -0.62
N ALA A 164 -14.51 -14.37 -0.73
CA ALA A 164 -13.83 -13.58 0.30
C ALA A 164 -14.71 -13.24 1.51
N THR A 165 -16.03 -13.07 1.31
CA THR A 165 -16.94 -12.52 2.33
C THR A 165 -18.04 -13.47 2.78
N GLY A 166 -18.27 -14.58 2.07
CA GLY A 166 -19.40 -15.47 2.26
C GLY A 166 -20.72 -14.99 1.62
N PHE A 167 -20.79 -13.75 1.13
CA PHE A 167 -22.00 -13.15 0.57
C PHE A 167 -21.79 -12.68 -0.86
N SER A 168 -22.83 -12.73 -1.70
CA SER A 168 -22.77 -12.03 -3.00
C SER A 168 -22.76 -10.51 -2.78
N PRO A 169 -22.21 -9.72 -3.71
CA PRO A 169 -22.22 -8.25 -3.61
C PRO A 169 -23.62 -7.68 -3.34
N SER A 170 -24.64 -8.14 -4.08
CA SER A 170 -26.02 -7.68 -3.89
C SER A 170 -26.60 -8.04 -2.51
N LYS A 171 -26.25 -9.22 -1.98
CA LYS A 171 -26.68 -9.64 -0.63
C LYS A 171 -25.95 -8.84 0.46
N TYR A 172 -24.66 -8.55 0.25
CA TYR A 172 -23.88 -7.71 1.14
C TYR A 172 -24.44 -6.28 1.21
N LYS A 173 -24.76 -5.71 0.03
CA LYS A 173 -25.39 -4.39 -0.12
C LYS A 173 -26.71 -4.28 0.66
N LYS A 174 -27.60 -5.28 0.53
CA LYS A 174 -28.91 -5.30 1.19
C LYS A 174 -28.84 -5.36 2.72
N ASN A 175 -27.76 -5.88 3.29
CA ASN A 175 -27.64 -6.16 4.72
C ASN A 175 -26.99 -5.00 5.53
N ASN A 176 -26.61 -3.87 4.92
CA ASN A 176 -25.97 -2.73 5.60
C ASN A 176 -24.84 -3.13 6.57
N PHE A 177 -24.00 -4.09 6.18
CA PHE A 177 -22.89 -4.52 7.02
C PHE A 177 -21.97 -3.31 7.34
N LYS A 178 -21.86 -2.94 8.62
CA LYS A 178 -20.95 -1.88 9.07
C LYS A 178 -19.51 -2.25 8.74
N ARG A 179 -18.76 -1.30 8.16
CA ARG A 179 -17.35 -1.47 7.77
C ARG A 179 -16.52 -1.78 9.02
N VAL A 180 -15.91 -2.95 9.08
CA VAL A 180 -14.78 -3.23 9.99
C VAL A 180 -13.52 -3.03 9.18
N GLY A 181 -12.69 -2.05 9.54
CA GLY A 181 -11.41 -1.80 8.87
C GLY A 181 -10.48 -3.01 8.97
N LEU A 182 -9.63 -3.21 7.96
CA LEU A 182 -8.61 -4.26 7.98
C LEU A 182 -7.65 -4.07 9.15
N ASN A 183 -7.53 -5.09 10.01
CA ASN A 183 -6.28 -5.36 10.72
C ASN A 183 -5.39 -6.19 9.79
N LEU A 184 -4.24 -5.63 9.38
CA LEU A 184 -3.28 -6.27 8.49
C LEU A 184 -2.37 -7.30 9.21
N ASN A 185 -2.80 -7.79 10.38
CA ASN A 185 -1.99 -8.65 11.26
C ASN A 185 -2.53 -10.09 11.41
N ASP A 186 -3.57 -10.48 10.67
CA ASP A 186 -4.11 -11.85 10.67
C ASP A 186 -3.81 -12.62 9.36
#